data_AF-A0A2A2UWQ6-F1
#
_entry.id   AF-A0A2A2UWQ6-F1
#
_cell.length_a   1.000
_cell.length_b   1.000
_cell.length_c   1.000
_cell.angle_alpha   90.00
_cell.angle_beta   90.00
_cell.angle_gamma   90.00
#
_symmetry.space_group_name_H-M   'P 1'
#
loop_
_entity.id
_entity.type
_entity.pdbx_description
1 polymer ?
#
loop_
_entity_poly.entity_id
_entity_poly.type
_entity_poly.pdbx_seq_one_letter_code
_entity_poly.pdbx_strand_id
1 'polypeptide(L)' 'MEDLKEQLNAIRSSIATKKQRPIEKFKDEILELLDKHGASQKEVVIWLQQYKGFETSAPTLCRAIKQWKSKQSP' A
#
# COMPACT_ATOMS: atom_id res chain seq x y z
N MET A 1 -10.15 -35.06 6.84
CA MET A 1 -10.32 -33.61 7.09
C MET A 1 -8.96 -33.00 6.85
N GLU A 2 -8.81 -32.11 5.87
CA GLU A 2 -7.58 -31.32 5.75
C GLU A 2 -7.42 -30.46 7.00
N ASP A 3 -6.21 -30.44 7.56
CA ASP A 3 -5.89 -29.63 8.73
C ASP A 3 -5.98 -28.15 8.35
N LEU A 4 -6.82 -27.38 9.05
CA LEU A 4 -6.96 -25.93 8.87
C LEU A 4 -5.60 -25.21 8.91
N LYS A 5 -4.63 -25.80 9.62
CA LYS A 5 -3.25 -25.34 9.70
C LYS A 5 -2.51 -25.46 8.36
N GLU A 6 -2.73 -26.53 7.60
CA GLU A 6 -2.13 -26.71 6.27
C GLU A 6 -2.73 -25.74 5.26
N GLN A 7 -4.05 -25.54 5.30
CA GLN A 7 -4.73 -24.55 4.45
C GLN A 7 -4.24 -23.13 4.74
N LEU A 8 -4.10 -22.76 6.03
CA LEU A 8 -3.52 -21.46 6.42
C LEU A 8 -2.07 -21.30 5.97
N ASN A 9 -1.26 -22.35 6.03
CA ASN A 9 0.14 -22.29 5.59
C ASN A 9 0.26 -22.16 4.06
N ALA A 10 -0.62 -22.81 3.29
CA ALA A 10 -0.70 -22.63 1.84
C ALA A 10 -1.08 -21.19 1.47
N ILE A 11 -2.06 -20.61 2.17
CA ILE A 11 -2.47 -19.20 2.00
C ILE A 11 -1.33 -18.25 2.36
N ARG A 12 -0.66 -18.45 3.51
CA ARG A 12 0.47 -17.60 3.95
C ARG A 12 1.63 -17.65 2.95
N SER A 13 1.92 -18.82 2.40
CA SER A 13 2.98 -19.02 1.41
C SER A 13 2.64 -18.36 0.07
N SER A 14 1.37 -18.41 -0.36
CA SER A 14 0.91 -17.72 -1.59
C SER A 14 0.89 -16.19 -1.45
N ILE A 15 0.58 -15.69 -0.25
CA ILE A 15 0.68 -14.25 0.08
C ILE A 15 2.15 -13.81 0.13
N ALA A 16 3.06 -14.66 0.62
CA ALA A 16 4.48 -14.35 0.75
C ALA A 16 5.21 -14.18 -0.58
N THR A 17 4.81 -14.92 -1.62
CA THR A 17 5.41 -14.86 -2.96
C THR A 17 4.90 -13.71 -3.83
N LYS A 18 3.73 -13.13 -3.52
CA LYS A 18 3.13 -11.98 -4.24
C LYS A 18 3.43 -10.61 -3.61
N LYS A 19 4.49 -10.48 -2.80
CA LYS A 19 4.76 -9.32 -1.92
C LYS A 19 5.24 -8.03 -2.61
N GLN A 20 4.60 -7.60 -3.68
CA GLN A 20 4.42 -6.15 -3.88
C GLN A 20 3.00 -5.82 -3.49
N ARG A 21 2.85 -5.09 -2.38
CA ARG A 21 1.54 -4.53 -2.04
C ARG A 21 1.13 -3.64 -3.22
N PRO A 22 -0.09 -3.74 -3.75
CA PRO A 22 -0.49 -2.99 -4.93
C PRO A 22 -0.24 -1.48 -4.84
N ILE A 23 -0.35 -0.92 -3.63
CA ILE A 23 -0.07 0.49 -3.33
C ILE A 23 1.40 0.90 -3.52
N GLU A 24 2.35 -0.04 -3.41
CA GLU A 24 3.79 0.22 -3.62
C GLU A 24 4.08 0.58 -5.08
N LYS A 25 3.21 0.16 -6.02
CA LYS A 25 3.33 0.53 -7.44
C LYS A 25 3.17 2.03 -7.67
N PHE A 26 2.49 2.73 -6.76
CA PHE A 26 2.23 4.16 -6.84
C PHE A 26 3.04 4.96 -5.83
N LYS A 27 4.01 4.34 -5.16
CA LYS A 27 4.78 4.94 -4.06
C LYS A 27 5.40 6.28 -4.46
N ASP A 28 6.14 6.30 -5.57
CA ASP A 28 6.89 7.49 -5.98
C ASP A 28 5.95 8.63 -6.40
N GLU A 29 4.88 8.31 -7.13
CA GLU A 29 3.84 9.28 -7.49
C GLU A 29 3.11 9.85 -6.26
N ILE A 30 2.78 9.00 -5.28
CA ILE A 30 2.15 9.42 -4.03
C ILE A 30 3.08 10.36 -3.25
N LEU A 31 4.36 10.01 -3.12
CA LEU A 31 5.33 10.84 -2.41
C LEU A 31 5.55 12.18 -3.12
N GLU A 32 5.58 12.20 -4.45
CA GLU A 32 5.66 13.43 -5.23
C GLU A 32 4.45 14.35 -5.00
N LEU A 33 3.23 13.80 -5.02
CA LEU A 33 2.01 14.57 -4.71
C LEU A 33 2.06 15.18 -3.31
N LEU A 34 2.55 14.44 -2.32
CA LEU A 34 2.63 14.90 -0.94
C LEU A 34 3.75 15.93 -0.74
N ASP A 35 4.96 15.62 -1.19
CA ASP A 35 6.17 16.36 -0.83
C ASP A 35 6.45 17.53 -1.79
N LYS A 36 6.08 17.43 -3.09
CA LYS A 36 6.30 18.51 -4.07
C LYS A 36 5.06 19.34 -4.36
N HIS A 37 3.88 18.72 -4.38
CA HIS A 37 2.63 19.39 -4.72
C HIS A 37 1.77 19.78 -3.51
N GLY A 38 2.17 19.39 -2.29
CA GLY A 38 1.48 19.74 -1.06
C GLY A 38 0.08 19.13 -0.94
N ALA A 39 -0.20 18.04 -1.66
CA ALA A 39 -1.48 17.36 -1.60
C ALA A 39 -1.72 16.82 -0.18
N SER A 40 -2.97 16.87 0.26
CA SER A 40 -3.41 16.18 1.48
C SER A 40 -3.58 14.68 1.25
N GLN A 41 -3.52 13.90 2.32
CA GLN A 41 -3.79 12.45 2.23
C GLN A 41 -5.18 12.14 1.66
N LYS A 42 -6.17 13.01 1.89
CA LYS A 42 -7.52 12.85 1.35
C LYS A 42 -7.52 13.03 -0.17
N GLU A 43 -6.80 14.03 -0.68
CA GLU A 43 -6.67 14.24 -2.12
C GLU A 43 -5.94 13.09 -2.80
N VAL A 44 -4.90 12.53 -2.17
CA VAL A 44 -4.20 11.35 -2.69
C VAL A 44 -5.12 10.12 -2.74
N VAL A 45 -5.97 9.90 -1.73
CA VAL A 45 -6.96 8.80 -1.77
C VAL A 45 -7.92 8.97 -2.95
N ILE A 46 -8.44 10.17 -3.15
CA ILE A 46 -9.34 10.48 -4.26
C ILE A 46 -8.62 10.28 -5.60
N TRP A 47 -7.37 10.75 -5.71
CA TRP A 47 -6.55 10.60 -6.90
C TRP A 47 -6.28 9.12 -7.24
N LEU A 48 -5.94 8.30 -6.25
CA LEU A 48 -5.75 6.85 -6.43
C LEU A 48 -7.03 6.17 -6.95
N GLN A 49 -8.18 6.55 -6.39
CA GLN A 49 -9.46 6.00 -6.80
C GLN A 49 -9.84 6.44 -8.23
N GLN A 50 -9.71 7.74 -8.54
CA GLN A 50 -10.18 8.31 -9.81
C GLN A 50 -9.24 8.06 -10.99
N TYR A 51 -7.93 8.12 -10.78
CA TYR A 51 -6.95 8.07 -11.87
C TYR A 51 -6.17 6.77 -11.95
N LYS A 52 -6.12 5.98 -10.87
CA LYS A 52 -5.37 4.72 -10.82
C LYS A 52 -6.26 3.49 -10.64
N GLY A 53 -7.57 3.67 -10.45
CA GLY A 53 -8.51 2.59 -10.17
C GLY A 53 -8.14 1.81 -8.90
N PHE A 54 -7.42 2.45 -7.96
CA PHE A 54 -6.94 1.83 -6.74
C PHE A 54 -7.73 2.36 -5.55
N GLU A 55 -8.56 1.50 -4.98
CA GLU A 55 -9.34 1.84 -3.81
C GLU A 55 -8.53 1.63 -2.53
N THR A 56 -8.45 2.67 -1.71
CA THR A 56 -7.77 2.60 -0.41
C THR A 56 -8.42 3.55 0.58
N SER A 57 -8.17 3.32 1.87
CA SER A 57 -8.63 4.21 2.93
C SER A 57 -7.50 5.12 3.42
N ALA A 58 -7.83 6.32 3.89
CA ALA A 58 -6.85 7.26 4.44
C ALA A 58 -5.95 6.63 5.55
N PRO A 59 -6.47 5.79 6.48
CA PRO A 59 -5.62 5.09 7.45
C PRO A 59 -4.63 4.11 6.80
N THR A 60 -5.03 3.43 5.73
CA THR A 60 -4.17 2.49 4.98
C THR A 60 -3.06 3.24 4.26
N LEU A 61 -3.41 4.33 3.58
CA LEU A 61 -2.45 5.21 2.93
C LEU A 61 -1.47 5.81 3.94
N CYS A 62 -1.96 6.31 5.09
CA CYS A 62 -1.12 6.87 6.15
C CYS A 62 -0.09 5.87 6.67
N ARG A 63 -0.50 4.61 6.91
CA ARG A 63 0.43 3.53 7.31
C ARG A 63 1.48 3.25 6.24
N ALA A 64 1.09 3.21 4.98
CA ALA A 64 2.01 3.01 3.86
C ALA A 64 3.04 4.14 3.78
N ILE A 65 2.59 5.41 3.83
CA ILE A 65 3.47 6.58 3.84
C ILE A 65 4.45 6.55 5.01
N LYS A 66 3.97 6.25 6.23
CA LYS A 66 4.85 6.12 7.41
C LYS A 66 5.92 5.05 7.19
N GLN A 67 5.55 3.90 6.65
CA GLN A 67 6.49 2.82 6.36
C GLN A 67 7.51 3.20 5.28
N TRP A 68 7.11 3.97 4.26
CA TRP A 68 8.01 4.44 3.22
C TRP A 68 9.02 5.45 3.75
N LYS A 69 8.54 6.45 4.50
CA LYS A 69 9.40 7.47 5.12
C LYS A 69 10.31 6.89 6.20
N SER A 70 9.86 5.89 6.95
CA SER A 70 10.71 5.20 7.94
C SER A 70 11.83 4.36 7.31
N LYS A 71 11.64 3.87 6.08
CA LYS A 71 12.68 3.16 5.31
C LYS A 71 13.63 4.08 4.56
N GLN A 72 13.43 5.40 4.62
CA GLN A 72 14.26 6.44 4.00
C GLN A 72 15.23 7.10 5.00
N SER A 73 15.38 6.58 6.23
CA SER A 73 16.46 7.03 7.12
C SER A 73 17.84 6.56 6.58
N PRO A 74 18.90 7.39 6.72
CA PRO A 74 20.23 7.15 6.16
C PRO A 74 20.90 5.87 6.67
#